data_AF-A0AAU1SDQ1-F1
#
_entry.id   AF-A0AAU1SDQ1-F1
#
_cell.length_a   1.000
_cell.length_b   1.000
_cell.length_c   1.000
_cell.angle_alpha   90.00
_cell.angle_beta   90.00
_cell.angle_gamma   90.00
#
_symmetry.space_group_name_H-M   'P 1'
#
loop_
_entity.id
_entity.type
_entity.pdbx_description
1 polymer ?
#
loop_
_entity_poly.entity_id
_entity_poly.type
_entity_poly.pdbx_seq_one_letter_code
_entity_poly.pdbx_strand_id
1 'polypeptide(L)'
;MSSTKKQTQLRLEPDVLAAGKDAAAARGLDFNRYVERLIAEDTSGARAAGMAAAQRLIDHHGDFLADLEAELDAQYAPAPSTRGAAA
;
A
#
# COMPACT_ATOMS: atom_id res chain seq x y z
N MET A 1 14.67 15.50 1.73
CA MET A 1 14.12 14.13 1.85
C MET A 1 13.91 13.57 0.45
N SER A 2 14.80 12.67 0.01
CA SER A 2 14.67 12.01 -1.30
C SER A 2 13.48 11.06 -1.24
N SER A 3 12.35 11.43 -1.87
CA SER A 3 11.25 10.50 -2.08
C SER A 3 11.78 9.32 -2.89
N THR A 4 11.85 8.13 -2.28
CA THR A 4 12.25 6.89 -2.97
C THR A 4 11.25 6.63 -4.09
N LYS A 5 11.59 7.07 -5.31
CA LYS A 5 10.75 6.90 -6.48
C LYS A 5 10.71 5.42 -6.80
N LYS A 6 9.55 4.77 -6.64
CA LYS A 6 9.41 3.35 -6.96
C LYS A 6 9.52 3.19 -8.47
N GLN A 7 10.52 2.44 -8.92
CA GLN A 7 10.71 2.08 -10.32
C GLN A 7 10.10 0.71 -10.57
N THR A 8 9.15 0.63 -11.49
CA THR A 8 8.56 -0.65 -11.94
C THR A 8 9.17 -1.01 -13.28
N GLN A 9 9.85 -2.16 -13.36
CA GLN A 9 10.37 -2.68 -14.63
C GLN A 9 9.27 -3.47 -15.34
N LEU A 10 8.83 -2.99 -16.50
CA LEU A 10 7.82 -3.65 -17.33
C LEU A 10 8.48 -4.23 -18.58
N ARG A 11 8.23 -5.51 -18.83
CA ARG A 11 8.56 -6.16 -20.10
C ARG A 11 7.29 -6.24 -20.91
N LEU A 12 7.29 -5.61 -22.07
CA LEU A 12 6.15 -5.57 -22.99
C LEU A 12 6.55 -6.21 -24.30
N GLU A 13 5.58 -6.82 -24.97
CA GLU A 13 5.77 -7.24 -26.35
C GLU A 13 5.99 -5.99 -27.25
N PRO A 14 6.76 -6.11 -28.35
CA PRO A 14 7.17 -4.95 -29.14
C PRO A 14 6.01 -4.13 -29.72
N ASP A 15 4.94 -4.81 -30.12
CA ASP A 15 3.70 -4.23 -30.62
C ASP A 15 2.93 -3.48 -29.51
N VAL A 16 2.83 -4.08 -28.32
CA VAL A 16 2.23 -3.44 -27.14
C VAL A 16 3.00 -2.20 -26.73
N LEU A 17 4.34 -2.25 -26.79
CA LEU A 17 5.20 -1.11 -26.51
C LEU A 17 4.98 0.02 -27.52
N ALA A 18 4.86 -0.31 -28.82
CA ALA A 18 4.62 0.68 -29.87
C ALA A 18 3.27 1.36 -29.68
N ALA A 19 2.19 0.57 -29.55
CA ALA A 19 0.85 1.08 -29.30
C ALA A 19 0.78 1.94 -28.02
N GLY A 20 1.48 1.51 -26.96
CA GLY A 20 1.57 2.26 -25.72
C GLY A 20 2.26 3.61 -25.86
N LYS A 21 3.33 3.70 -26.67
CA LYS A 21 4.02 4.97 -26.96
C LYS A 21 3.15 5.90 -27.80
N ASP A 22 2.46 5.37 -28.80
CA ASP A 22 1.54 6.17 -29.62
C ASP A 22 0.38 6.73 -28.79
N ALA A 23 -0.19 5.90 -27.90
CA ALA A 23 -1.25 6.30 -26.98
C ALA A 23 -0.79 7.36 -25.96
N ALA A 24 0.47 7.30 -25.52
CA ALA A 24 1.08 8.32 -24.66
C ALA A 24 1.30 9.63 -25.44
N ALA A 25 1.82 9.55 -26.67
CA ALA A 25 2.05 10.69 -27.54
C ALA A 25 0.76 11.42 -27.90
N ALA A 26 -0.32 10.69 -28.21
CA ALA A 26 -1.64 11.25 -28.47
C ALA A 26 -2.21 12.04 -27.29
N ARG A 27 -1.72 11.78 -26.07
CA ARG A 27 -2.09 12.47 -24.83
C ARG A 27 -1.06 13.51 -24.39
N GLY A 28 0.02 13.71 -25.15
CA GLY A 28 1.11 14.61 -24.79
C GLY A 28 1.88 14.17 -23.54
N LEU A 29 1.86 12.88 -23.21
CA LEU A 29 2.50 12.32 -22.03
C LEU A 29 3.76 11.55 -22.42
N ASP A 30 4.75 11.53 -21.54
CA ASP A 30 5.80 10.52 -21.64
C ASP A 30 5.24 9.14 -21.33
N PHE A 31 5.85 8.11 -21.92
CA PHE A 31 5.36 6.74 -21.81
C PHE A 31 5.31 6.24 -20.35
N ASN A 32 6.29 6.59 -19.51
CA ASN A 32 6.30 6.16 -18.12
C ASN A 32 5.18 6.83 -17.31
N ARG A 33 4.92 8.12 -17.53
CA ARG A 33 3.80 8.85 -16.93
C ARG A 33 2.45 8.33 -17.39
N TYR A 34 2.35 7.95 -18.66
CA TYR A 34 1.15 7.32 -19.20
C TYR A 34 0.87 5.98 -18.51
N VAL A 35 1.89 5.13 -18.36
CA VAL A 35 1.76 3.84 -17.67
C VAL A 35 1.46 4.03 -16.17
N GLU A 36 2.13 4.96 -15.49
CA GLU A 36 1.85 5.29 -14.09
C GLU A 36 0.38 5.69 -13.90
N ARG A 37 -0.13 6.51 -14.80
CA ARG A 37 -1.53 6.95 -14.77
C ARG A 37 -2.49 5.80 -15.01
N LEU A 38 -2.22 4.92 -15.98
CA LEU A 38 -3.04 3.73 -16.22
C LEU A 38 -3.11 2.82 -14.99
N ILE A 39 -1.97 2.55 -14.36
CA ILE A 39 -1.92 1.72 -13.14
C ILE A 39 -2.70 2.39 -12.00
N ALA A 40 -2.54 3.70 -11.83
CA ALA A 40 -3.26 4.45 -10.81
C ALA A 40 -4.77 4.43 -11.05
N GLU A 41 -5.22 4.66 -12.29
CA GLU A 41 -6.64 4.63 -12.66
C GLU A 41 -7.24 3.24 -12.41
N ASP A 42 -6.57 2.18 -12.89
CA ASP A 42 -7.00 0.79 -12.74
C ASP A 42 -7.09 0.34 -11.27
N THR A 43 -6.12 0.75 -10.44
CA THR A 43 -6.05 0.30 -9.04
C THR A 43 -6.84 1.18 -8.07
N SER A 44 -7.13 2.43 -8.43
CA SER A 44 -7.78 3.40 -7.52
C SER A 44 -9.16 2.94 -7.04
N GLY A 45 -9.98 2.38 -7.94
CA GLY A 45 -11.32 1.89 -7.61
C GLY A 45 -11.29 0.68 -6.68
N ALA A 46 -10.46 -0.32 -6.99
CA ALA A 46 -10.26 -1.50 -6.15
C ALA A 46 -9.70 -1.12 -4.77
N ARG A 47 -8.76 -0.18 -4.72
CA ARG A 47 -8.22 0.35 -3.47
C ARG A 47 -9.30 1.05 -2.65
N ALA A 48 -10.10 1.91 -3.27
CA ALA A 48 -11.19 2.62 -2.58
C ALA A 48 -12.23 1.63 -2.02
N ALA A 49 -12.63 0.63 -2.81
CA ALA A 49 -13.55 -0.42 -2.36
C ALA A 49 -12.98 -1.24 -1.20
N GLY A 50 -11.69 -1.60 -1.27
CA GLY A 50 -10.99 -2.30 -0.19
C GLY A 50 -10.92 -1.48 1.10
N MET A 51 -10.57 -0.19 1.01
CA MET A 51 -10.55 0.70 2.18
C MET A 51 -11.95 0.86 2.79
N ALA A 52 -12.99 1.00 1.96
CA ALA A 52 -14.37 1.06 2.45
C ALA A 52 -14.81 -0.25 3.13
N ALA A 53 -14.37 -1.41 2.62
CA ALA A 53 -14.63 -2.70 3.25
C ALA A 53 -13.91 -2.85 4.59
N ALA A 54 -12.64 -2.45 4.65
CA ALA A 54 -11.87 -2.44 5.90
C ALA A 54 -12.50 -1.50 6.93
N GLN A 55 -12.96 -0.32 6.52
CA GLN A 55 -13.66 0.60 7.42
C GLN A 55 -14.93 -0.04 7.98
N ARG A 56 -15.76 -0.69 7.14
CA ARG A 56 -16.95 -1.39 7.63
C ARG A 56 -16.63 -2.51 8.63
N LEU A 57 -15.51 -3.22 8.43
CA LEU A 57 -15.05 -4.24 9.36
C LEU A 57 -14.70 -3.62 10.72
N ILE A 58 -13.95 -2.52 10.73
CA ILE A 58 -13.57 -1.79 11.94
C ILE A 58 -14.80 -1.20 12.62
N ASP A 59 -15.72 -0.59 11.87
CA ASP A 59 -16.94 -0.01 12.43
C ASP A 59 -17.80 -1.07 13.12
N HIS A 60 -17.82 -2.30 12.58
CA HIS A 60 -18.63 -3.38 13.12
C HIS A 60 -17.94 -4.19 14.23
N HIS A 61 -16.62 -4.33 14.18
CA HIS A 61 -15.86 -5.22 15.07
C HIS A 61 -14.75 -4.50 15.85
N GLY A 62 -14.72 -3.17 15.85
CA GLY A 62 -13.64 -2.37 16.41
C GLY A 62 -13.33 -2.68 17.86
N ASP A 63 -14.37 -2.76 18.70
CA ASP A 63 -14.22 -3.08 20.13
C ASP A 63 -13.61 -4.47 20.33
N PHE A 64 -14.10 -5.46 19.58
CA PHE A 64 -13.54 -6.82 19.61
C PHE A 64 -12.07 -6.86 19.17
N LEU A 65 -11.72 -6.13 18.10
CA LEU A 65 -10.35 -6.05 17.61
C LEU A 65 -9.43 -5.36 18.61
N ALA A 66 -9.91 -4.32 19.30
CA ALA A 66 -9.15 -3.60 20.32
C ALA A 66 -8.90 -4.48 21.56
N ASP A 67 -9.90 -5.23 22.02
CA ASP A 67 -9.75 -6.17 23.12
C ASP A 67 -8.76 -7.29 22.77
N LEU A 68 -8.85 -7.82 21.55
CA LEU A 68 -7.92 -8.83 21.05
C LEU A 68 -6.47 -8.30 20.97
N GLU A 69 -6.28 -7.06 20.50
CA GLU A 69 -4.97 -6.42 20.46
C GLU A 69 -4.40 -6.25 21.87
N ALA A 70 -5.20 -5.81 22.84
CA ALA A 70 -4.79 -5.66 24.23
C ALA A 70 -4.39 -6.99 24.88
N GLU A 71 -5.13 -8.08 24.62
CA GLU A 71 -4.78 -9.41 25.11
C GLU A 71 -3.46 -9.91 24.52
N LEU A 72 -3.24 -9.70 23.23
CA LEU A 72 -2.00 -10.10 22.56
C LEU A 72 -0.80 -9.30 23.10
N ASP A 73 -0.93 -7.98 23.22
CA ASP A 73 0.12 -7.13 23.78
C ASP A 73 0.48 -7.54 25.21
N ALA A 74 -0.52 -7.91 26.03
CA ALA A 74 -0.28 -8.40 27.39
C ALA A 74 0.48 -9.73 27.41
N GLN A 75 0.22 -10.63 26.44
CA GLN A 75 0.91 -11.92 26.33
C GLN A 75 2.36 -11.79 25.86
N TYR A 76 2.65 -10.80 25.01
CA TYR A 76 3.98 -10.58 24.44
C TYR A 76 4.76 -9.44 25.11
N ALA A 77 4.23 -8.84 26.17
CA ALA A 77 4.92 -7.82 26.94
C ALA A 77 6.27 -8.37 27.45
N PRO A 78 7.41 -7.74 27.10
CA PRO A 78 8.72 -8.19 27.57
C PRO A 78 8.77 -8.08 29.10
N ALA A 79 9.28 -9.13 29.76
CA ALA A 79 9.41 -9.15 31.22
C ALA A 79 10.19 -7.91 31.71
N PRO A 80 9.73 -7.26 32.80
CA PRO A 80 10.42 -6.08 33.33
C PRO A 80 11.86 -6.48 33.71
N SER A 81 12.84 -5.80 33.11
CA SER A 81 14.24 -6.01 33.39
C SER A 81 14.55 -5.52 34.81
N THR A 82 14.49 -6.42 35.80
CA THR A 82 14.99 -6.16 37.15
C THR A 82 16.52 -6.10 37.10
N ARG A 83 17.06 -4.94 36.71
CA ARG A 83 18.49 -4.64 36.84
C ARG A 83 18.63 -3.26 37.46
N GLY A 84 18.56 -3.21 38.79
CA GLY A 84 18.84 -1.99 39.55
C GLY A 84 18.39 -2.08 41.00
N ALA A 85 19.23 -2.66 41.85
CA ALA A 85 19.45 -2.26 43.25
C ALA A 85 20.17 -3.40 44.00
N ALA A 86 21.49 -3.35 44.02
CA ALA A 86 22.28 -3.85 45.14
C ALA A 86 23.45 -2.86 45.30
N ALA A 87 23.33 -2.02 46.32
CA ALA A 87 24.36 -1.13 46.83
C ALA A 87 25.22 -1.89 47.85
#